data_AF-A0A956AAL2-F1
#
_entry.id   AF-A0A956AAL2-F1
#
_cell.length_a   1.000
_cell.length_b   1.000
_cell.length_c   1.000
_cell.angle_alpha   90.00
_cell.angle_beta   90.00
_cell.angle_gamma   90.00
#
_symmetry.space_group_name_H-M   'P 1'
#
loop_
_entity.id
_entity.type
_entity.pdbx_description
1 polymer ?
#
loop_
_entity_poly.entity_id
_entity_poly.type
_entity_poly.pdbx_seq_one_letter_code
_entity_poly.pdbx_strand_id
1 'polypeptide(L)'
;MSATNDGPYFGDETLDFLEELSLNNNRDWFTAHKPRYESFVRDPALAFVRAMAPRLERLAPSLIADDRKMGGSLMRIYRDTRFSKDKTPYKTNIGIHFRHKSAKDVHAPGLYVHVGLDGHFVGV
;
A
#
# COMPACT_ATOMS: atom_id res chain seq x y z
N MET A 1 -4.77 24.28 12.65
CA MET A 1 -5.65 23.93 11.52
C MET A 1 -4.77 23.38 10.41
N SER A 2 -4.54 22.07 10.38
CA SER A 2 -3.73 21.49 9.30
C SER A 2 -4.60 21.32 8.06
N ALA A 3 -4.21 22.01 6.99
CA ALA A 3 -4.75 21.80 5.66
C ALA A 3 -4.72 20.30 5.36
N THR A 4 -5.89 19.72 5.13
CA THR A 4 -6.00 18.35 4.64
C THR A 4 -5.49 18.44 3.21
N ASN A 5 -4.31 17.89 2.95
CA ASN A 5 -3.76 17.88 1.60
C ASN A 5 -4.62 16.91 0.78
N ASP A 6 -5.67 17.41 0.15
CA ASP A 6 -6.64 16.62 -0.62
C ASP A 6 -6.19 16.43 -2.08
N GLY A 7 -4.89 16.57 -2.34
CA GLY A 7 -4.28 16.27 -3.63
C GLY A 7 -4.24 14.77 -3.93
N PRO A 8 -4.05 14.39 -5.20
CA PRO A 8 -3.92 13.00 -5.60
C PRO A 8 -2.67 12.37 -4.98
N TYR A 9 -2.84 11.24 -4.28
CA TYR A 9 -1.74 10.48 -3.67
C TYR A 9 -1.08 9.50 -4.65
N PHE A 10 -1.80 9.10 -5.69
CA PHE A 10 -1.32 8.17 -6.69
C PHE A 10 -1.49 8.85 -8.04
N GLY A 11 -0.37 9.07 -8.73
CA GLY A 11 -0.30 9.74 -10.02
C GLY A 11 0.16 8.79 -11.12
N ASP A 12 0.37 9.32 -12.31
CA ASP A 12 0.84 8.57 -13.47
C ASP A 12 2.17 7.87 -13.16
N GLU A 13 3.08 8.52 -12.43
CA GLU A 13 4.38 7.93 -12.07
C GLU A 13 4.24 6.70 -11.15
N THR A 14 3.17 6.62 -10.37
CA THR A 14 2.85 5.42 -9.58
C THR A 14 2.49 4.27 -10.50
N LEU A 15 1.60 4.51 -11.48
CA LEU A 15 1.13 3.49 -12.40
C LEU A 15 2.24 3.06 -13.37
N ASP A 16 3.00 4.01 -13.91
CA ASP A 16 4.15 3.78 -14.77
C ASP A 16 5.18 2.89 -14.06
N PHE A 17 5.49 3.17 -12.80
CA PHE A 17 6.41 2.32 -12.04
C PHE A 17 5.87 0.89 -11.88
N LEU A 18 4.57 0.72 -11.59
CA LEU A 18 3.96 -0.60 -11.43
C LEU A 18 3.95 -1.37 -12.76
N GLU A 19 3.73 -0.69 -13.88
CA GLU A 19 3.81 -1.26 -15.23
C GLU A 19 5.23 -1.70 -15.56
N GLU A 20 6.23 -0.83 -15.39
CA GLU A 20 7.63 -1.18 -15.60
C GLU A 20 8.08 -2.34 -14.71
N LEU A 21 7.63 -2.36 -13.44
CA LEU A 21 7.89 -3.45 -12.51
C LEU A 21 7.26 -4.76 -12.99
N SER A 22 6.08 -4.71 -13.61
CA SER A 22 5.42 -5.91 -14.16
C SER A 22 6.24 -6.54 -15.28
N LEU A 23 6.85 -5.70 -16.13
CA LEU A 23 7.71 -6.12 -17.24
C LEU A 23 9.09 -6.60 -16.77
N ASN A 24 9.59 -6.05 -15.65
CA ASN A 24 10.94 -6.28 -15.15
C ASN A 24 10.98 -6.84 -13.73
N ASN A 25 10.07 -7.78 -13.40
CA ASN A 25 9.88 -8.26 -12.02
C ASN A 25 11.01 -9.19 -11.54
N ASN A 26 12.19 -8.62 -11.30
CA ASN A 26 13.37 -9.30 -10.79
C ASN A 26 14.15 -8.38 -9.83
N ARG A 27 15.02 -8.99 -9.02
CA ARG A 27 15.70 -8.29 -7.90
C ARG A 27 16.68 -7.23 -8.35
N ASP A 28 17.38 -7.46 -9.46
CA ASP A 28 18.43 -6.56 -9.94
C ASP A 28 17.80 -5.28 -10.47
N TRP A 29 16.77 -5.41 -11.30
CA TRP A 29 15.99 -4.27 -11.79
C TRP A 29 15.37 -3.48 -10.63
N PHE A 30 14.71 -4.16 -9.67
CA PHE A 30 14.11 -3.46 -8.53
C PHE A 30 15.16 -2.74 -7.69
N THR A 31 16.34 -3.32 -7.48
CA THR A 31 17.42 -2.69 -6.71
C THR A 31 17.89 -1.41 -7.38
N ALA A 32 18.06 -1.41 -8.70
CA ALA A 32 18.43 -0.23 -9.47
C ALA A 32 17.35 0.87 -9.45
N HIS A 33 16.07 0.48 -9.39
CA HIS A 33 14.92 1.41 -9.45
C HIS A 33 14.29 1.67 -8.07
N LYS A 34 14.92 1.19 -6.99
CA LYS A 34 14.40 1.34 -5.63
C LYS A 34 14.12 2.80 -5.26
N PRO A 35 14.97 3.79 -5.60
CA PRO A 35 14.64 5.19 -5.30
C PRO A 35 13.32 5.65 -5.93
N ARG A 36 13.00 5.21 -7.16
CA ARG A 36 11.71 5.51 -7.83
C ARG A 36 10.55 4.84 -7.12
N TYR A 37 10.70 3.58 -6.71
CA TYR A 37 9.70 2.91 -5.88
C TYR A 37 9.41 3.70 -4.59
N GLU A 38 10.47 4.18 -3.92
CA GLU A 38 10.32 4.92 -2.69
C GLU A 38 9.56 6.24 -2.91
N SER A 39 9.95 7.03 -3.92
CA SER A 39 9.36 8.33 -4.22
C SER A 39 7.95 8.27 -4.82
N PHE A 40 7.67 7.33 -5.73
CA PHE A 40 6.45 7.31 -6.52
C PHE A 40 5.40 6.32 -6.03
N VAL A 41 5.77 5.37 -5.17
CA VAL A 41 4.85 4.32 -4.69
C VAL A 41 4.77 4.33 -3.17
N ARG A 42 5.89 4.13 -2.48
CA ARG A 42 5.87 3.94 -1.02
C ARG A 42 5.50 5.22 -0.29
N ASP A 43 6.23 6.30 -0.53
CA ASP A 43 6.06 7.54 0.23
C ASP A 43 4.69 8.20 -0.03
N PRO A 44 4.14 8.19 -1.26
CA PRO A 44 2.77 8.63 -1.50
C PRO A 44 1.71 7.72 -0.83
N ALA A 45 1.91 6.39 -0.82
CA ALA A 45 1.04 5.48 -0.09
C ALA A 45 1.06 5.74 1.44
N LEU A 46 2.21 6.05 2.02
CA LEU A 46 2.31 6.42 3.43
C LEU A 46 1.67 7.78 3.71
N ALA A 47 1.80 8.75 2.80
CA ALA A 47 1.10 10.02 2.88
C ALA A 47 -0.42 9.82 2.86
N PHE A 48 -0.93 8.92 2.02
CA PHE A 48 -2.35 8.54 2.01
C PHE A 48 -2.78 7.94 3.36
N VAL A 49 -2.02 6.98 3.89
CA VAL A 49 -2.30 6.39 5.22
C VAL A 49 -2.38 7.46 6.30
N ARG A 50 -1.42 8.38 6.33
CA ARG A 50 -1.39 9.50 7.30
C ARG A 50 -2.61 10.41 7.16
N ALA A 51 -3.01 10.73 5.94
CA ALA A 51 -4.17 11.56 5.67
C ALA A 51 -5.51 10.88 5.99
N MET A 52 -5.54 9.54 5.99
CA MET A 52 -6.71 8.76 6.40
C MET A 52 -6.88 8.68 7.91
N ALA A 53 -5.81 8.83 8.69
CA ALA A 53 -5.86 8.72 10.16
C ALA A 53 -6.96 9.58 10.83
N PRO A 54 -7.04 10.92 10.63
CA PRO A 54 -8.09 11.73 11.26
C PRO A 54 -9.50 11.42 10.74
N ARG A 55 -9.62 10.87 9.52
CA ARG A 55 -10.91 10.46 8.94
C ARG A 55 -11.40 9.16 9.57
N LEU A 56 -10.51 8.19 9.74
CA LEU A 56 -10.82 6.93 10.39
C LEU A 56 -11.10 7.11 11.88
N GLU A 57 -10.37 7.98 12.58
CA GLU A 57 -10.66 8.30 13.98
C GLU A 57 -12.10 8.79 14.18
N ARG A 58 -12.62 9.59 13.23
CA ARG A 58 -14.00 10.10 13.27
C ARG A 58 -15.05 9.07 12.86
N LEU A 59 -14.79 8.27 11.82
CA LEU A 59 -15.81 7.41 11.18
C LEU A 59 -15.76 5.95 11.63
N ALA A 60 -14.57 5.46 11.98
CA ALA A 60 -14.32 4.07 12.33
C ALA A 60 -13.15 3.99 13.34
N PRO A 61 -13.32 4.50 14.59
CA PRO A 61 -12.23 4.67 15.57
C PRO A 61 -11.55 3.36 16.00
N SER A 62 -12.14 2.22 15.67
CA SER A 62 -11.53 0.92 15.91
C SER A 62 -10.52 0.50 14.84
N LEU A 63 -10.47 1.18 13.69
CA LEU A 63 -9.50 0.92 12.63
C LEU A 63 -8.25 1.79 12.82
N ILE A 64 -7.09 1.19 12.59
CA ILE A 64 -5.79 1.84 12.77
C ILE A 64 -5.19 2.21 11.41
N ALA A 65 -4.90 3.50 11.22
CA ALA A 65 -3.98 4.00 10.21
C ALA A 65 -2.59 4.22 10.82
N ASP A 66 -1.62 3.45 10.34
CA ASP A 66 -0.25 3.45 10.83
C ASP A 66 0.70 3.58 9.63
N ASP A 67 1.31 4.76 9.49
CA ASP A 67 2.18 5.11 8.36
C ASP A 67 3.64 4.68 8.56
N ARG A 68 3.93 3.76 9.49
CA ARG A 68 5.25 3.16 9.61
C ARG A 68 5.62 2.40 8.34
N LYS A 69 6.83 2.67 7.83
CA LYS A 69 7.43 2.01 6.65
C LYS A 69 7.44 0.47 6.76
N MET A 70 7.54 -0.07 7.98
CA MET A 70 7.50 -1.51 8.24
C MET A 70 6.52 -1.83 9.36
N GLY A 71 5.63 -2.78 9.11
CA GLY A 71 4.67 -3.26 10.11
C GLY A 71 3.44 -2.37 10.32
N GLY A 72 3.33 -1.24 9.61
CA GLY A 72 2.13 -0.39 9.59
C GLY A 72 1.04 -0.90 8.65
N SER A 73 0.16 0.01 8.23
CA SER A 73 -0.98 -0.26 7.34
C SER A 73 -0.55 -0.54 5.90
N LEU A 74 0.59 -0.02 5.45
CA LEU A 74 1.13 -0.32 4.12
C LEU A 74 1.70 -1.75 4.08
N MET A 75 1.21 -2.56 3.16
CA MET A 75 1.70 -3.92 2.97
C MET A 75 3.07 -3.94 2.28
N ARG A 76 3.80 -5.03 2.53
CA ARG A 76 5.09 -5.30 1.87
C ARG A 76 4.88 -5.48 0.36
N ILE A 77 5.77 -4.88 -0.43
CA ILE A 77 5.85 -5.10 -1.89
C ILE A 77 6.26 -6.54 -2.24
N TYR A 78 6.97 -7.24 -1.37
CA TYR A 78 7.38 -8.62 -1.64
C TYR A 78 6.18 -9.57 -1.74
N ARG A 79 6.18 -10.40 -2.78
CA ARG A 79 5.20 -11.47 -2.99
C ARG A 79 5.62 -12.70 -2.18
N ASP A 80 4.65 -13.35 -1.54
CA ASP A 80 4.86 -14.67 -0.94
C ASP A 80 4.69 -15.73 -2.04
N THR A 81 5.80 -16.34 -2.45
CA THR A 81 5.83 -17.25 -3.60
C THR A 81 5.88 -18.73 -3.20
N ARG A 82 5.82 -19.06 -1.90
CA ARG A 82 5.97 -20.45 -1.42
C ARG A 82 4.96 -21.39 -2.06
N PHE A 83 3.70 -20.95 -2.16
CA PHE A 83 2.59 -21.75 -2.70
C PHE A 83 2.06 -21.23 -4.04
N SER A 84 2.57 -20.10 -4.53
CA SER A 84 2.12 -19.50 -5.80
C SER A 84 2.77 -20.19 -7.00
N LYS A 85 2.01 -20.37 -8.09
CA LYS A 85 2.57 -20.76 -9.40
C LYS A 85 3.41 -19.63 -10.00
N ASP A 86 2.99 -18.39 -9.78
CA ASP A 86 3.75 -17.19 -10.11
C ASP A 86 4.86 -16.99 -9.07
N LYS A 87 6.11 -17.02 -9.53
CA LYS A 87 7.32 -16.90 -8.71
C LYS A 87 7.96 -15.52 -8.75
N THR A 88 7.27 -14.52 -9.29
CA THR A 88 7.77 -13.14 -9.30
C THR A 88 8.00 -12.64 -7.86
N PRO A 89 9.13 -11.97 -7.58
CA PRO A 89 9.50 -11.55 -6.23
C PRO A 89 8.66 -10.39 -5.69
N TYR A 90 8.07 -9.55 -6.56
CA TYR A 90 7.38 -8.33 -6.18
C TYR A 90 5.91 -8.33 -6.63
N LYS A 91 5.09 -7.63 -5.86
CA LYS A 91 3.71 -7.30 -6.22
C LYS A 91 3.70 -6.10 -7.16
N THR A 92 2.79 -6.12 -8.12
CA THR A 92 2.55 -5.05 -9.10
C THR A 92 1.35 -4.19 -8.69
N ASN A 93 1.06 -4.15 -7.39
CA ASN A 93 -0.03 -3.42 -6.79
C ASN A 93 0.36 -2.93 -5.39
N ILE A 94 -0.24 -1.82 -4.97
CA ILE A 94 -0.19 -1.29 -3.61
C ILE A 94 -1.34 -1.91 -2.82
N GLY A 95 -1.02 -2.47 -1.66
CA GLY A 95 -2.01 -2.93 -0.70
C GLY A 95 -1.88 -2.15 0.59
N ILE A 96 -2.99 -1.57 1.05
CA ILE A 96 -3.07 -0.88 2.34
C ILE A 96 -4.16 -1.56 3.15
N HIS A 97 -3.85 -1.92 4.39
CA HIS A 97 -4.79 -2.57 5.29
C HIS A 97 -4.90 -1.78 6.60
N PHE A 98 -6.05 -1.14 6.80
CA PHE A 98 -6.43 -0.54 8.07
C PHE A 98 -7.05 -1.64 8.94
N ARG A 99 -6.27 -2.15 9.89
CA ARG A 99 -6.69 -3.26 10.75
C ARG A 99 -7.48 -2.76 11.95
N HIS A 100 -8.38 -3.58 12.45
CA HIS A 100 -8.95 -3.35 13.77
C HIS A 100 -7.87 -3.34 14.86
N LYS A 101 -8.04 -2.51 15.90
CA LYS A 101 -7.13 -2.45 17.05
C LYS A 101 -6.97 -3.77 17.81
N SER A 102 -7.92 -4.69 17.69
CA SER A 102 -7.88 -6.04 18.30
C SER A 102 -7.46 -7.15 17.31
N ALA A 103 -6.91 -6.81 16.13
CA ALA A 103 -6.60 -7.79 15.08
C ALA A 103 -5.52 -8.82 15.44
N LYS A 104 -4.83 -8.69 16.59
CA LYS A 104 -3.92 -9.72 17.09
C LYS A 104 -4.65 -10.90 17.75
N ASP A 105 -5.89 -10.69 18.18
CA ASP A 105 -6.61 -11.64 19.05
C ASP A 105 -7.83 -12.30 18.37
N VAL A 106 -8.32 -11.78 17.24
CA VAL A 106 -9.57 -12.25 16.58
C VAL A 106 -9.52 -12.01 15.06
N HIS A 107 -10.34 -12.73 14.28
CA HIS A 107 -10.80 -12.35 12.91
C HIS A 107 -11.54 -11.00 12.94
N ALA A 108 -10.82 -9.93 13.27
CA ALA A 108 -11.39 -8.61 13.40
C ALA A 108 -11.55 -7.95 12.03
N PRO A 109 -12.64 -7.20 11.79
CA PRO A 109 -12.91 -6.57 10.49
C PRO A 109 -11.82 -5.56 10.14
N GLY A 110 -11.50 -5.45 8.86
CA GLY A 110 -10.48 -4.52 8.36
C GLY A 110 -10.98 -3.78 7.14
N LEU A 111 -10.30 -2.71 6.77
CA LEU A 111 -10.51 -2.04 5.49
C LEU A 111 -9.28 -2.23 4.63
N TYR A 112 -9.45 -2.81 3.45
CA TYR A 112 -8.40 -3.00 2.47
C TYR A 112 -8.56 -2.02 1.31
N VAL A 113 -7.48 -1.33 0.96
CA VAL A 113 -7.39 -0.49 -0.24
C VAL A 113 -6.39 -1.13 -1.19
N HIS A 114 -6.81 -1.27 -2.44
CA HIS A 114 -6.03 -1.82 -3.52
C HIS A 114 -5.83 -0.76 -4.61
N VAL A 115 -4.59 -0.57 -5.04
CA VAL A 115 -4.22 0.24 -6.20
C VAL A 115 -3.26 -0.57 -7.07
N GLY A 116 -3.70 -1.05 -8.22
CA GLY A 116 -2.87 -1.84 -9.14
C GLY A 116 -3.29 -1.67 -10.59
N LEU A 117 -2.55 -2.29 -11.50
CA LEU A 117 -2.85 -2.27 -12.94
C LEU A 117 -4.13 -3.04 -13.29
N ASP A 118 -4.51 -4.00 -12.44
CA ASP A 118 -5.70 -4.83 -12.54
C ASP A 118 -6.95 -4.17 -11.94
N GLY A 119 -6.80 -3.01 -11.30
CA GLY A 119 -7.91 -2.19 -10.83
C GLY A 119 -7.62 -1.39 -9.56
N HIS A 120 -8.61 -0.64 -9.13
CA HIS A 120 -8.57 0.16 -7.90
C HIS A 120 -9.85 -0.07 -7.12
N PHE A 121 -9.75 -0.60 -5.89
CA PHE A 121 -10.94 -0.95 -5.11
C PHE A 121 -10.70 -0.89 -3.61
N VAL A 122 -11.81 -0.86 -2.88
CA VAL A 122 -11.86 -0.91 -1.42
C VAL A 122 -12.69 -2.12 -1.01
N GLY A 123 -12.17 -2.95 -0.10
CA GLY A 123 -12.82 -4.15 0.44
C GLY A 123 -12.89 -4.12 1.96
N VAL A 124 -13.87 -4.84 2.52
CA VAL A 124 -14.14 -4.97 3.97
C VAL A 124 -14.08 -6.43 4.38
#